data_AF-A0A0M3JKB6-F1
#
_entry.id   AF-A0A0M3JKB6-F1
#
_cell.length_a   1.000
_cell.length_b   1.000
_cell.length_c   1.000
_cell.angle_alpha   90.00
_cell.angle_beta   90.00
_cell.angle_gamma   90.00
#
_symmetry.space_group_name_H-M   'P 1'
#
loop_
_entity.id
_entity.type
_entity.pdbx_description
1 polymer ?
#
loop_
_entity_poly.entity_id
_entity_poly.type
_entity_poly.pdbx_seq_one_letter_code
_entity_poly.pdbx_strand_id
1 'polypeptide(L)' 'LICAYNWLKENGAVHVQVCDSFQRSYQVLPESTHPVMQQLVAAGFILSAIKVQPPQSL' A
#
# COMPACT_ATOMS: atom_id res chain seq x y z
N LEU A 1 -9.20 2.89 -7.93
CA LEU A 1 -8.26 3.37 -6.88
C LEU A 1 -7.82 4.82 -7.10
N ILE A 2 -7.37 5.19 -8.31
CA ILE A 2 -7.05 6.59 -8.67
C ILE A 2 -8.21 7.58 -8.41
N CYS A 3 -9.45 7.24 -8.77
CA CYS A 3 -10.59 8.13 -8.52
C CYS A 3 -10.80 8.42 -7.04
N ALA A 4 -10.63 7.40 -6.18
CA ALA A 4 -10.73 7.56 -4.73
C ALA A 4 -9.54 8.35 -4.14
N TYR A 5 -8.34 8.20 -4.71
CA TYR A 5 -7.18 9.02 -4.35
C TYR A 5 -7.43 10.50 -4.63
N ASN A 6 -7.94 10.84 -5.82
CA ASN A 6 -8.26 12.21 -6.20
C ASN A 6 -9.35 12.78 -5.28
N TRP A 7 -10.40 12.00 -5.01
CA TRP A 7 -11.46 12.40 -4.08
C TRP A 7 -10.89 12.71 -2.68
N LEU A 8 -10.01 11.87 -2.13
CA LEU A 8 -9.40 12.12 -0.82
C LEU A 8 -8.54 13.40 -0.80
N LYS A 9 -7.83 13.69 -1.89
CA LYS A 9 -7.05 14.93 -2.04
C LYS A 9 -7.92 16.17 -2.04
N GLU A 10 -9.07 16.13 -2.70
CA GLU A 10 -10.03 17.24 -2.77
C GLU A 10 -10.77 17.44 -1.45
N ASN A 11 -11.02 16.37 -0.69
CA ASN A 11 -11.80 16.39 0.56
C ASN A 11 -10.95 16.64 1.82
N GLY A 12 -9.73 17.18 1.67
CA GLY A 12 -8.91 17.63 2.79
C GLY A 12 -8.28 16.50 3.63
N ALA A 13 -8.18 15.29 3.10
CA ALA A 13 -7.43 14.23 3.76
C ALA A 13 -5.91 14.49 3.66
N VAL A 14 -5.18 14.23 4.75
CA VAL A 14 -3.73 14.45 4.83
C VAL A 14 -3.00 13.12 4.66
N HIS A 15 -1.77 13.15 4.16
CA HIS A 15 -0.93 11.96 3.99
C HIS A 15 -1.59 10.85 3.13
N VAL A 16 -2.30 11.27 2.07
CA VAL A 16 -2.91 10.34 1.09
C VAL A 16 -1.81 9.64 0.30
N GLN A 17 -1.73 8.32 0.39
CA GLN A 17 -0.71 7.49 -0.25
C GLN A 17 -1.32 6.20 -0.84
N VAL A 18 -0.79 5.78 -1.99
CA VAL A 18 -1.07 4.48 -2.60
C VAL A 18 0.18 3.61 -2.43
N CYS A 19 0.03 2.47 -1.79
CA CYS A 19 1.12 1.54 -1.53
C CYS A 19 0.82 0.18 -2.16
N ASP A 20 1.84 -0.39 -2.79
CA ASP A 20 1.89 -1.81 -3.15
C ASP A 20 2.89 -2.50 -2.22
N SER A 21 2.67 -3.79 -1.93
CA SER A 21 3.53 -4.57 -1.05
C SER A 21 3.84 -5.92 -1.68
N PHE A 22 5.10 -6.10 -2.04
CA PHE A 22 5.60 -7.36 -2.58
C PHE A 22 6.22 -8.21 -1.47
N GLN A 23 5.70 -9.42 -1.32
CA GLN A 23 6.32 -10.43 -0.49
C GLN A 23 7.12 -11.38 -1.39
N ARG A 24 8.33 -11.79 -0.96
CA ARG A 24 9.10 -12.84 -1.64
C ARG A 24 9.39 -13.97 -0.67
N SER A 25 8.90 -15.16 -0.99
CA SER A 25 9.16 -16.37 -0.19
C SER A 25 10.52 -16.99 -0.55
N TYR A 26 11.21 -17.54 0.45
CA TYR A 26 12.49 -18.22 0.29
C TYR A 26 12.39 -19.66 0.78
N GLN A 27 12.97 -20.58 0.03
CA GLN A 27 13.25 -21.94 0.45
C GLN A 27 14.61 -21.97 1.12
N VAL A 28 14.66 -22.44 2.37
CA VAL A 28 15.89 -22.51 3.17
C VAL A 28 16.22 -23.98 3.41
N LEU A 29 17.22 -24.47 2.69
CA LEU A 29 17.81 -25.80 2.84
C LEU A 29 19.34 -25.64 3.01
N PRO A 30 20.02 -26.57 3.72
CA PRO A 30 21.48 -26.60 3.75
C PRO A 30 22.05 -26.57 2.32
N GLU A 31 22.96 -25.63 2.04
CA GLU A 31 23.59 -25.39 0.72
C GLU A 31 22.65 -25.05 -0.46
N SER A 32 21.35 -24.82 -0.23
CA SER A 32 20.38 -24.58 -1.30
C SER A 32 19.32 -23.56 -0.92
N THR A 33 19.75 -22.43 -0.35
CA THR A 33 18.84 -21.32 -0.04
C THR A 33 18.58 -20.47 -1.28
N HIS A 34 17.33 -20.39 -1.71
CA HIS A 34 16.92 -19.62 -2.88
C HIS A 34 15.46 -19.15 -2.78
N PRO A 35 15.07 -18.08 -3.50
CA PRO A 35 13.67 -17.71 -3.60
C PRO A 35 12.83 -18.83 -4.20
N VAL A 36 11.57 -18.94 -3.78
CA VAL A 36 10.61 -19.84 -4.44
C VAL A 36 10.48 -19.45 -5.92
N MET A 37 10.61 -20.42 -6.82
CA MET A 37 10.71 -20.15 -8.27
C MET A 37 9.42 -19.59 -8.89
N GLN A 38 8.26 -19.94 -8.35
CA GLN A 38 6.97 -19.44 -8.83
C GLN A 38 6.11 -18.98 -7.65
N GLN A 39 5.76 -17.70 -7.63
CA GLN A 39 4.86 -17.12 -6.65
C GLN A 39 3.81 -16.26 -7.36
N LEU A 40 2.55 -16.47 -6.99
CA LEU A 40 1.45 -15.63 -7.47
C LEU A 40 1.50 -14.27 -6.76
N VAL A 41 1.42 -13.20 -7.54
CA VAL A 41 1.26 -11.84 -7.01
C VAL A 41 -0.21 -11.44 -7.15
N ALA A 42 -0.94 -11.41 -6.04
CA ALA A 42 -2.38 -11.09 -6.02
C ALA A 42 -2.79 -10.16 -4.86
N ALA A 43 -1.84 -9.44 -4.24
CA ALA A 43 -2.10 -8.63 -3.05
C ALA A 43 -2.89 -7.34 -3.31
N GLY A 44 -2.86 -6.81 -4.55
CA GLY A 44 -3.51 -5.56 -4.92
C GLY A 44 -2.83 -4.33 -4.32
N PHE A 45 -3.53 -3.19 -4.35
CA PHE A 45 -3.01 -1.89 -3.88
C PHE A 45 -3.79 -1.39 -2.67
N ILE A 46 -3.10 -0.74 -1.73
CA ILE A 46 -3.69 -0.10 -0.55
C ILE A 46 -3.69 1.41 -0.75
N LEU A 47 -4.85 2.04 -0.60
CA LEU A 47 -4.99 3.50 -0.49
C LEU A 47 -5.19 3.85 0.99
N SER A 48 -4.30 4.66 1.56
CA SER A 48 -4.39 5.12 2.95
C SER A 48 -4.29 6.64 3.05
N ALA A 49 -4.94 7.20 4.06
CA ALA A 49 -4.94 8.63 4.35
C ALA A 49 -5.30 8.88 5.82
N ILE A 50 -4.97 10.07 6.32
CA ILE A 50 -5.30 10.53 7.66
C ILE A 50 -6.46 11.53 7.56
N LYS A 51 -7.55 11.23 8.27
CA LYS A 51 -8.68 12.14 8.42
C LYS A 51 -8.30 13.24 9.41
N VAL A 52 -8.46 14.49 9.00
CA VAL A 52 -8.22 15.67 9.84
C VAL A 52 -9.51 16.48 10.00
N GLN A 53 -9.64 17.14 11.14
CA GLN A 53 -10.71 18.12 11.33
C GLN A 53 -10.33 19.40 10.56
N PRO A 54 -11.26 19.99 9.78
CA PRO A 54 -10.98 21.26 9.13
C PRO A 54 -10.66 22.32 10.18
N PRO A 55 -9.77 23.29 9.87
CA PRO A 55 -9.45 24.36 10.79
C PRO A 55 -10.73 25.09 11.18
N GLN A 56 -10.99 25.13 12.49
CA GLN A 56 -12.16 25.83 13.03
C GLN A 56 -11.92 27.32 12.79
N SER A 57 -12.69 27.92 11.87
CA SER A 57 -12.66 29.36 11.62
C SER A 57 -13.01 30.09 12.93
N LEU A 58 -12.05 30.85 13.46
CA LEU A 58 -12.25 31.78 14.58
C LEU A 58 -13.26 32.88 14.21
#